data_AF-A0A2P8H0B9-F1
#
_entry.id   AF-A0A2P8H0B9-F1
#
_cell.length_a   1.000
_cell.length_b   1.000
_cell.length_c   1.000
_cell.angle_alpha   90.00
_cell.angle_beta   90.00
_cell.angle_gamma   90.00
#
_symmetry.space_group_name_H-M   'P 1'
#
loop_
_entity.id
_entity.type
_entity.pdbx_description
1 polymer ?
#
loop_
_entity_poly.entity_id
_entity_poly.type
_entity_poly.pdbx_seq_one_letter_code
_entity_poly.pdbx_strand_id
1 'polypeptide(L)'
;MPQKPPSRPIDVRAPRFVGGYTFVLAVIVLLVALLRPLEESITARLAGPEFLLLIVLWASFGAGTVFGNGAHPFAAVFRTVIRPHLGPADVEDPRPPRFALLVGFVISTIGLVLHAAGVPFGLAVAAAFIVIASFLQAFVGFCLGCQVYLVLIRAGFIRPKTPIAT
;
A
#
# COMPACT_ATOMS: atom_id res chain seq x y z
N MET A 1 16.66 3.39 -29.37
CA MET A 1 15.52 3.96 -28.63
C MET A 1 16.08 4.76 -27.45
N PRO A 2 15.75 6.05 -27.28
CA PRO A 2 16.26 6.82 -26.15
C PRO A 2 15.83 6.13 -24.85
N GLN A 3 16.81 5.72 -24.04
CA GLN A 3 16.53 5.12 -22.74
C GLN A 3 15.78 6.16 -21.89
N LYS A 4 14.56 5.83 -21.45
CA LYS A 4 13.81 6.67 -20.51
C LYS A 4 14.70 6.86 -19.28
N PRO A 5 14.93 8.10 -18.81
CA PRO A 5 15.81 8.35 -17.67
C PRO A 5 15.39 7.47 -16.50
N PRO A 6 16.34 6.89 -15.75
CA PRO A 6 16.03 6.05 -14.62
C PRO A 6 15.09 6.81 -13.68
N SER A 7 14.04 6.14 -13.22
CA SER A 7 13.09 6.72 -12.29
C SER A 7 13.85 7.24 -11.06
N ARG A 8 13.62 8.51 -10.69
CA ARG A 8 14.37 9.21 -9.64
C ARG A 8 14.42 8.34 -8.37
N PRO A 9 15.62 8.04 -7.84
CA PRO A 9 15.76 7.24 -6.63
C PRO A 9 14.97 7.83 -5.47
N ILE A 10 14.42 6.96 -4.62
CA ILE A 10 13.61 7.35 -3.46
C ILE A 10 14.33 7.00 -2.16
N ASP A 11 14.05 7.77 -1.11
CA ASP A 11 14.58 7.53 0.24
C ASP A 11 13.96 6.25 0.84
N VAL A 12 14.79 5.31 1.29
CA VAL A 12 14.37 4.02 1.88
C VAL A 12 13.43 4.20 3.10
N ARG A 13 13.55 5.32 3.81
CA ARG A 13 12.75 5.61 5.00
C ARG A 13 11.32 6.04 4.63
N ALA A 14 11.10 6.56 3.42
CA ALA A 14 9.78 7.06 3.02
C ALA A 14 8.73 5.93 2.91
N PRO A 15 9.00 4.78 2.26
CA PRO A 15 8.06 3.65 2.27
C PRO A 15 7.82 3.05 3.65
N ARG A 16 8.81 3.09 4.56
CA ARG A 16 8.64 2.62 5.95
C ARG A 16 7.67 3.51 6.72
N PHE A 17 7.80 4.83 6.58
CA PHE A 17 6.89 5.79 7.19
C PHE A 17 5.45 5.64 6.66
N VAL A 18 5.30 5.52 5.34
CA VAL A 18 4.00 5.27 4.72
C VAL A 18 3.41 3.93 5.19
N GLY A 19 4.24 2.90 5.34
CA GLY A 19 3.85 1.61 5.93
C GLY A 19 3.31 1.75 7.34
N GLY A 20 3.93 2.56 8.20
CA GLY A 20 3.46 2.80 9.57
C GLY A 20 2.08 3.45 9.62
N TYR A 21 1.84 4.48 8.81
CA TYR A 21 0.51 5.08 8.68
C TYR A 21 -0.54 4.08 8.17
N THR A 22 -0.18 3.35 7.12
CA THR A 22 -1.05 2.32 6.51
C THR A 22 -1.42 1.25 7.52
N PHE A 23 -0.46 0.82 8.35
CA PHE A 23 -0.69 -0.15 9.42
C PHE A 23 -1.72 0.33 10.44
N VAL A 24 -1.53 1.55 10.97
CA VAL A 24 -2.47 2.12 11.94
C VAL A 24 -3.88 2.22 11.34
N LEU A 25 -4.00 2.75 10.12
CA LEU A 25 -5.30 2.90 9.47
C LEU A 25 -5.94 1.53 9.17
N ALA A 26 -5.16 0.55 8.71
CA ALA A 26 -5.66 -0.79 8.42
C ALA A 26 -6.09 -1.54 9.69
N VAL A 27 -5.40 -1.35 10.83
CA VAL A 27 -5.82 -1.89 12.13
C VAL A 27 -7.15 -1.29 12.54
N ILE A 28 -7.35 0.03 12.39
CA ILE A 28 -8.63 0.67 12.68
C ILE A 28 -9.74 0.10 11.79
N VAL A 29 -9.50 -0.02 10.48
CA VAL A 29 -10.45 -0.66 9.54
C VAL A 29 -10.82 -2.06 10.00
N LEU A 30 -9.82 -2.88 10.35
CA LEU A 30 -10.02 -4.27 10.78
C LEU A 30 -10.84 -4.35 12.08
N LEU A 31 -10.48 -3.56 13.09
CA LEU A 31 -11.19 -3.53 14.37
C LEU A 31 -12.63 -3.09 14.19
N VAL A 32 -12.87 -2.01 13.45
CA VAL A 32 -14.24 -1.54 13.15
C VAL A 32 -15.01 -2.63 12.41
N ALA A 33 -14.43 -3.27 11.39
CA ALA A 33 -15.09 -4.33 10.64
C ALA A 33 -15.47 -5.55 11.50
N LEU A 34 -14.67 -5.89 12.51
CA LEU A 34 -14.92 -7.01 13.42
C LEU A 34 -15.93 -6.69 14.54
N LEU A 35 -16.04 -5.42 14.91
CA LEU A 35 -16.94 -4.96 15.97
C LEU A 35 -18.36 -4.68 15.46
N ARG A 36 -18.57 -4.67 14.13
CA ARG A 36 -19.87 -4.37 13.51
C ARG A 36 -20.71 -5.64 13.28
N PRO A 37 -22.05 -5.57 13.41
CA PRO A 37 -22.93 -6.68 13.09
C PRO A 37 -22.80 -7.16 11.64
N LEU A 38 -22.91 -8.47 11.41
CA LEU A 38 -22.85 -9.05 10.07
C LEU A 38 -24.12 -8.79 9.25
N GLU A 39 -25.26 -8.65 9.94
CA GLU A 39 -26.59 -8.45 9.36
C GLU A 39 -26.91 -6.96 9.28
N GLU A 40 -26.30 -6.29 8.31
CA GLU A 40 -26.58 -4.89 7.99
C GLU A 40 -27.19 -4.76 6.60
N SER A 41 -28.15 -3.85 6.46
CA SER A 41 -28.67 -3.45 5.15
C SER A 41 -27.54 -2.96 4.23
N ILE A 42 -27.69 -3.08 2.92
CA ILE A 42 -26.67 -2.63 1.97
C ILE A 42 -26.28 -1.16 2.17
N THR A 43 -27.25 -0.30 2.48
CA THR A 43 -27.04 1.12 2.76
C THR A 43 -26.18 1.32 4.01
N ALA A 44 -26.44 0.56 5.07
CA ALA A 44 -25.65 0.63 6.30
C ALA A 44 -24.20 0.15 6.07
N ARG A 45 -24.02 -0.92 5.30
CA ARG A 45 -22.68 -1.44 4.93
C ARG A 45 -21.85 -0.43 4.13
N LEU A 46 -22.46 0.24 3.15
CA LEU A 46 -21.76 1.22 2.30
C LEU A 46 -21.53 2.57 3.00
N ALA A 47 -22.38 2.92 3.97
CA ALA A 47 -22.18 4.08 4.83
C ALA A 47 -21.28 3.79 6.04
N GLY A 48 -20.90 2.52 6.23
CA GLY A 48 -20.11 2.05 7.37
C GLY A 48 -18.72 2.71 7.40
N PRO A 49 -18.23 3.10 8.60
CA PRO A 49 -16.91 3.70 8.73
C PRO A 49 -15.79 2.78 8.20
N GLU A 50 -15.89 1.47 8.37
CA GLU A 50 -14.92 0.50 7.84
C GLU A 50 -14.82 0.54 6.31
N PHE A 51 -15.95 0.71 5.63
CA PHE A 51 -15.99 0.81 4.18
C PHE A 51 -15.36 2.12 3.70
N LEU A 52 -15.74 3.24 4.33
CA LEU A 52 -15.19 4.56 4.01
C LEU A 52 -13.68 4.65 4.28
N LEU A 53 -13.21 4.11 5.41
CA LEU A 53 -11.79 4.08 5.74
C LEU A 53 -11.00 3.17 4.78
N LEU A 54 -11.57 2.04 4.34
CA LEU A 54 -10.96 1.21 3.31
C LEU A 54 -10.91 1.92 1.95
N ILE A 55 -11.91 2.74 1.61
CA ILE A 55 -11.86 3.61 0.42
C ILE A 55 -10.69 4.60 0.51
N VAL A 56 -10.43 5.18 1.70
CA VAL A 56 -9.28 6.07 1.89
C VAL A 56 -7.96 5.34 1.63
N LEU A 57 -7.81 4.13 2.14
CA LEU A 57 -6.64 3.27 1.83
C LEU A 57 -6.56 2.96 0.34
N TRP A 58 -7.66 2.53 -0.26
CA TRP A 58 -7.76 2.21 -1.68
C TRP A 58 -7.35 3.39 -2.57
N ALA A 59 -7.87 4.59 -2.28
CA ALA A 59 -7.52 5.81 -3.00
C ALA A 59 -6.04 6.17 -2.81
N SER A 60 -5.50 6.00 -1.60
CA SER A 60 -4.09 6.27 -1.30
C SER A 60 -3.15 5.32 -2.06
N PHE A 61 -3.47 4.03 -2.11
CA PHE A 61 -2.75 3.04 -2.90
C PHE A 61 -2.87 3.30 -4.40
N GLY A 62 -4.08 3.62 -4.88
CA GLY A 62 -4.33 3.95 -6.28
C GLY A 62 -3.56 5.19 -6.73
N ALA A 63 -3.57 6.26 -5.93
CA ALA A 63 -2.82 7.47 -6.20
C ALA A 63 -1.31 7.19 -6.30
N GLY A 64 -0.76 6.44 -5.34
CA GLY A 64 0.65 6.04 -5.36
C GLY A 64 1.00 5.12 -6.55
N THR A 65 0.06 4.28 -6.98
CA THR A 65 0.24 3.37 -8.13
C THR A 65 0.22 4.14 -9.45
N VAL A 66 -0.71 5.07 -9.64
CA VAL A 66 -0.91 5.80 -10.91
C VAL A 66 0.05 6.98 -11.05
N PHE A 67 0.18 7.81 -10.02
CA PHE A 67 0.98 9.04 -10.06
C PHE A 67 2.40 8.85 -9.50
N GLY A 68 2.69 7.69 -8.90
CA GLY A 68 4.00 7.31 -8.37
C GLY A 68 4.11 7.44 -6.85
N ASN A 69 5.17 6.88 -6.26
CA ASN A 69 5.32 6.71 -4.80
C ASN A 69 5.18 8.01 -4.00
N GLY A 70 5.54 9.16 -4.60
CA GLY A 70 5.44 10.47 -3.97
C GLY A 70 4.03 11.06 -3.91
N ALA A 71 3.05 10.45 -4.58
CA ALA A 71 1.65 10.90 -4.61
C ALA A 71 0.80 10.31 -3.48
N HIS A 72 1.34 9.34 -2.73
CA HIS A 72 0.69 8.89 -1.51
C HIS A 72 0.57 10.09 -0.54
N PRO A 73 -0.60 10.35 0.08
CA PRO A 73 -0.81 11.56 0.89
C PRO A 73 0.28 11.75 1.96
N PHE A 74 0.64 10.66 2.64
CA PHE A 74 1.67 10.64 3.67
C PHE A 74 3.12 10.68 3.16
N ALA A 75 3.35 10.45 1.87
CA ALA A 75 4.68 10.63 1.28
C ALA A 75 5.04 12.12 1.14
N ALA A 76 4.05 13.01 1.02
CA ALA A 76 4.27 14.46 1.09
C ALA A 76 4.68 14.87 2.52
N VAL A 77 3.95 14.39 3.53
CA VAL A 77 4.24 14.64 4.95
C VAL A 77 5.66 14.19 5.31
N PHE A 78 6.06 12.98 4.92
CA PHE A 78 7.44 12.52 5.14
C PHE A 78 8.46 13.48 4.53
N ARG A 79 8.23 13.94 3.31
CA ARG A 79 9.17 14.78 2.56
C ARG A 79 9.30 16.19 3.13
N THR A 80 8.21 16.77 3.62
CA THR A 80 8.16 18.17 4.06
C THR A 80 8.42 18.32 5.56
N VAL A 81 7.98 17.37 6.38
CA VAL A 81 8.08 17.47 7.84
C VAL A 81 9.20 16.62 8.39
N ILE A 82 9.36 15.37 7.92
CA ILE A 82 10.27 14.42 8.57
C ILE A 82 11.67 14.46 7.96
N ARG A 83 11.75 14.43 6.62
CA ARG A 83 13.00 14.39 5.87
C ARG A 83 13.97 15.53 6.20
N PRO A 84 13.55 16.80 6.41
CA PRO A 84 14.47 17.89 6.75
C PRO A 84 15.21 17.71 8.08
N HIS A 85 14.66 16.92 9.00
CA HIS A 85 15.25 16.65 10.31
C HIS A 85 16.13 15.39 10.32
N LEU A 86 16.23 14.70 9.18
CA LEU A 86 17.00 13.47 9.05
C LEU A 86 18.29 13.76 8.28
N GLY A 87 19.39 13.15 8.73
CA GLY A 87 20.66 13.17 8.00
C GLY A 87 20.60 12.40 6.67
N PRO A 88 21.73 12.33 5.94
CA PRO A 88 21.82 11.63 4.65
C PRO A 88 21.18 10.24 4.69
N ALA A 89 20.48 9.88 3.62
CA ALA A 89 19.73 8.63 3.51
C ALA A 89 20.16 7.84 2.29
N ASP A 90 20.16 6.53 2.45
CA ASP A 90 20.29 5.61 1.33
C ASP A 90 19.09 5.73 0.40
N VAL A 91 19.35 5.51 -0.88
CA VAL A 91 18.33 5.60 -1.93
C VAL A 91 18.08 4.22 -2.53
N GLU A 92 16.82 3.94 -2.82
CA GLU A 92 16.39 2.72 -3.49
C GLU A 92 15.63 3.02 -4.78
N ASP A 93 15.53 2.00 -5.64
CA ASP A 93 14.75 2.07 -6.86
C ASP A 93 13.24 2.23 -6.54
N PRO A 94 12.52 3.17 -7.15
CA PRO A 94 11.10 3.37 -6.88
C PRO A 94 10.18 2.29 -7.47
N ARG A 95 10.66 1.41 -8.36
CA ARG A 95 9.83 0.41 -9.06
C ARG A 95 9.22 -0.64 -8.11
N PRO A 96 9.99 -1.31 -7.22
CA PRO A 96 9.42 -2.33 -6.33
C PRO A 96 8.39 -1.77 -5.33
N PRO A 97 8.60 -0.61 -4.66
CA PRO A 97 7.57 -0.02 -3.81
C PRO A 97 6.30 0.37 -4.55
N ARG A 98 6.40 0.75 -5.83
CA ARG A 98 5.22 1.02 -6.67
C ARG A 98 4.41 -0.23 -6.97
N PHE A 99 5.06 -1.38 -7.14
CA PHE A 99 4.39 -2.67 -7.25
C PHE A 99 3.68 -3.05 -5.95
N ALA A 100 4.28 -2.79 -4.79
CA ALA A 100 3.63 -3.02 -3.50
C ALA A 100 2.35 -2.18 -3.34
N LEU A 101 2.35 -0.92 -3.79
CA LEU A 101 1.16 -0.07 -3.81
C LEU A 101 0.05 -0.64 -4.72
N LEU A 102 0.42 -1.21 -5.88
CA LEU A 102 -0.53 -1.89 -6.75
C LEU A 102 -1.16 -3.10 -6.07
N VAL A 103 -0.37 -3.92 -5.36
CA VAL A 103 -0.89 -5.07 -4.61
C VAL A 103 -1.87 -4.62 -3.52
N GLY A 104 -1.53 -3.57 -2.76
CA GLY A 104 -2.44 -2.99 -1.77
C GLY A 104 -3.75 -2.48 -2.39
N PHE A 105 -3.68 -1.86 -3.57
CA PHE A 105 -4.85 -1.43 -4.34
C PHE A 105 -5.73 -2.62 -4.75
N VAL A 106 -5.15 -3.71 -5.24
CA VAL A 106 -5.90 -4.92 -5.62
C VAL A 106 -6.58 -5.55 -4.41
N ILE A 107 -5.86 -5.72 -3.29
CA ILE A 107 -6.42 -6.33 -2.06
C ILE A 107 -7.57 -5.48 -1.52
N SER A 108 -7.40 -4.17 -1.44
CA SER A 108 -8.46 -3.26 -0.98
C SER A 108 -9.66 -3.25 -1.93
N THR A 109 -9.45 -3.33 -3.25
CA THR A 109 -10.54 -3.46 -4.23
C THR A 109 -11.36 -4.74 -3.97
N ILE A 110 -10.69 -5.87 -3.77
CA ILE A 110 -11.36 -7.15 -3.46
C ILE A 110 -12.17 -7.01 -2.17
N GLY A 111 -11.59 -6.43 -1.11
CA GLY A 111 -12.29 -6.19 0.16
C GLY A 111 -13.55 -5.34 0.01
N LEU A 112 -13.47 -4.24 -0.75
CA LEU A 112 -14.61 -3.35 -1.03
C LEU A 112 -15.72 -4.08 -1.81
N VAL A 113 -15.36 -4.84 -2.84
CA VAL A 113 -16.32 -5.60 -3.65
C VAL A 113 -17.00 -6.69 -2.84
N LEU A 114 -16.23 -7.44 -2.04
CA LEU A 114 -16.79 -8.49 -1.17
C LEU A 114 -17.72 -7.90 -0.10
N HIS A 115 -17.37 -6.75 0.49
CA HIS A 115 -18.24 -6.04 1.44
C HIS A 115 -19.55 -5.60 0.80
N ALA A 116 -19.48 -5.01 -0.39
CA ALA A 116 -20.64 -4.58 -1.14
C ALA A 116 -21.54 -5.74 -1.59
N ALA A 117 -20.93 -6.88 -1.94
CA ALA A 117 -21.64 -8.13 -2.26
C ALA A 117 -22.20 -8.83 -1.00
N GLY A 118 -21.85 -8.35 0.19
CA GLY A 118 -22.35 -8.86 1.46
C GLY A 118 -21.71 -10.16 1.94
N VAL A 119 -20.53 -10.49 1.42
CA VAL A 119 -19.76 -11.65 1.84
C VAL A 119 -19.26 -11.42 3.27
N PRO A 120 -19.63 -12.30 4.24
CA PRO A 120 -19.22 -12.12 5.62
C PRO A 120 -17.69 -12.13 5.73
N PHE A 121 -17.16 -11.22 6.54
CA PHE A 121 -15.72 -11.04 6.77
C PHE A 121 -14.87 -10.68 5.54
N GLY A 122 -15.45 -10.46 4.35
CA GLY A 122 -14.68 -10.14 3.13
C GLY A 122 -13.80 -8.90 3.28
N LEU A 123 -14.35 -7.83 3.86
CA LEU A 123 -13.60 -6.61 4.18
C LEU A 123 -12.54 -6.84 5.27
N ALA A 124 -12.90 -7.56 6.34
CA ALA A 124 -12.01 -7.84 7.46
C ALA A 124 -10.79 -8.66 7.02
N VAL A 125 -10.98 -9.68 6.17
CA VAL A 125 -9.89 -10.49 5.62
C VAL A 125 -8.95 -9.63 4.77
N ALA A 126 -9.48 -8.78 3.88
CA ALA A 126 -8.67 -7.86 3.10
C ALA A 126 -7.88 -6.88 4.00
N ALA A 127 -8.53 -6.32 5.03
CA ALA A 127 -7.89 -5.46 6.00
C ALA A 127 -6.77 -6.19 6.77
N ALA A 128 -6.98 -7.43 7.18
CA ALA A 128 -5.97 -8.25 7.86
C ALA A 128 -4.73 -8.47 6.99
N PHE A 129 -4.89 -8.74 5.69
CA PHE A 129 -3.75 -8.82 4.77
C PHE A 129 -2.98 -7.50 4.67
N ILE A 130 -3.69 -6.36 4.62
CA ILE A 130 -3.07 -5.03 4.60
C ILE A 130 -2.33 -4.78 5.91
N VAL A 131 -2.89 -5.13 7.07
CA VAL A 131 -2.25 -5.03 8.39
C VAL A 131 -0.93 -5.81 8.40
N ILE A 132 -0.94 -7.07 7.98
CA ILE A 132 0.27 -7.90 7.94
C ILE A 132 1.31 -7.26 7.01
N ALA A 133 0.94 -6.94 5.77
CA ALA A 133 1.88 -6.38 4.79
C ALA A 133 2.50 -5.05 5.25
N SER A 134 1.69 -4.16 5.82
CA SER A 134 2.13 -2.85 6.31
C SER A 134 2.95 -2.94 7.60
N PHE A 135 2.64 -3.90 8.48
CA PHE A 135 3.45 -4.19 9.68
C PHE A 135 4.86 -4.61 9.31
N LEU A 136 5.01 -5.58 8.40
CA LEU A 136 6.33 -6.05 7.96
C LEU A 136 7.14 -4.89 7.34
N GLN A 137 6.49 -4.02 6.56
CA GLN A 137 7.13 -2.85 5.98
C GLN A 137 7.58 -1.83 7.02
N ALA A 138 6.71 -1.52 7.98
CA ALA A 138 6.95 -0.48 8.98
C ALA A 138 8.04 -0.89 9.98
N PHE A 139 7.90 -2.07 10.57
CA PHE A 139 8.71 -2.50 11.72
C PHE A 139 9.92 -3.33 11.30
N VAL A 140 9.73 -4.32 10.42
CA VAL A 140 10.80 -5.22 9.99
C VAL A 140 11.63 -4.60 8.86
N GLY A 141 11.07 -3.62 8.14
CA GLY A 141 11.68 -3.12 6.89
C GLY A 141 11.60 -4.13 5.76
N PHE A 142 10.76 -5.16 5.91
CA PHE A 142 10.58 -6.21 4.92
C PHE A 142 9.36 -5.91 4.06
N CYS A 143 9.62 -5.46 2.84
CA CYS A 143 8.59 -5.26 1.82
C CYS A 143 8.26 -6.58 1.12
N LEU A 144 7.23 -7.30 1.57
CA LEU A 144 6.80 -8.56 0.93
C LEU A 144 6.52 -8.36 -0.57
N GLY A 145 5.86 -7.27 -0.94
CA GLY A 145 5.60 -6.92 -2.34
C GLY A 145 6.88 -6.71 -3.16
N CYS A 146 7.91 -6.11 -2.56
CA CYS A 146 9.18 -5.88 -3.24
C CYS A 146 9.94 -7.18 -3.46
N GLN A 147 9.91 -8.11 -2.51
CA GLN A 147 10.50 -9.43 -2.68
C GLN A 147 9.78 -10.25 -3.74
N VAL A 148 8.44 -10.23 -3.74
CA VAL A 148 7.63 -10.88 -4.79
C VAL A 148 7.95 -10.28 -6.16
N TYR A 149 8.11 -8.97 -6.28
CA TYR A 149 8.53 -8.31 -7.52
C TYR A 149 9.89 -8.82 -8.02
N LEU A 150 10.89 -8.91 -7.14
CA LEU A 150 12.22 -9.43 -7.50
C LEU A 150 12.17 -10.92 -7.89
N VAL A 151 11.38 -11.72 -7.18
CA VAL A 151 11.16 -13.14 -7.51
C VAL A 151 10.50 -13.27 -8.88
N LEU A 152 9.48 -12.46 -9.19
CA LEU A 152 8.81 -12.45 -10.49
C LEU A 152 9.75 -12.05 -11.63
N ILE A 153 10.70 -11.15 -11.38
CA ILE A 153 11.75 -10.81 -12.36
C ILE A 153 12.70 -11.99 -12.56
N ARG A 154 13.20 -12.59 -11.47
CA ARG A 154 14.10 -13.76 -11.54
C ARG A 154 13.45 -14.96 -12.22
N ALA A 155 12.15 -15.16 -12.01
CA ALA A 155 11.36 -16.19 -12.66
C ALA A 155 10.97 -15.84 -14.11
N GLY A 156 11.27 -14.62 -14.59
CA GLY A 156 11.03 -14.19 -15.98
C GLY A 156 9.61 -13.72 -16.30
N PHE A 157 8.71 -13.65 -15.31
CA PHE A 157 7.33 -13.16 -15.47
C PHE A 157 7.27 -11.65 -15.70
N ILE A 158 8.22 -10.89 -15.14
CA ILE A 158 8.33 -9.44 -15.34
C ILE A 158 9.69 -9.13 -15.96
N ARG A 159 9.70 -8.45 -17.11
CA ARG A 159 10.93 -7.96 -17.76
C ARG A 159 11.00 -6.44 -17.64
N PRO A 160 11.79 -5.88 -16.69
CA PRO A 160 11.92 -4.44 -16.58
C PRO A 160 12.61 -3.86 -17.83
N LYS A 161 12.11 -2.73 -18.33
CA LYS A 161 12.66 -2.08 -19.54
C LYS A 161 14.09 -1.56 -19.37
N THR A 162 14.52 -1.35 -18.12
CA THR A 162 15.86 -0.85 -17.75
C THR A 162 16.42 -1.77 -16.67
N PRO A 163 17.73 -2.07 -16.67
CA PRO A 163 18.36 -2.81 -15.57
C PRO A 163 18.01 -2.20 -14.21
N ILE A 164 17.82 -3.05 -13.20
CA ILE A 164 17.68 -2.60 -11.81
C ILE A 164 19.11 -2.32 -11.34
N ALA A 165 19.38 -1.10 -10.90
CA ALA A 165 20.65 -0.78 -10.26
C ALA A 165 20.66 -1.51 -8.91
N THR A 166 21.50 -2.53 -8.81
CA THR A 166 21.84 -3.24 -7.56
C THR A 166 22.72 -2.36 -6.68
#